data_AF-A0A7D5RRU5-F1
#
_entry.id   AF-A0A7D5RRU5-F1
#
_cell.length_a   1.000
_cell.length_b   1.000
_cell.length_c   1.000
_cell.angle_alpha   90.00
_cell.angle_beta   90.00
_cell.angle_gamma   90.00
#
_symmetry.space_group_name_H-M   'P 1'
#
loop_
_entity.id
_entity.type
_entity.pdbx_description
1 polymer ?
#
loop_
_entity_poly.entity_id
_entity_poly.type
_entity_poly.pdbx_seq_one_letter_code
_entity_poly.pdbx_strand_id
1 'polypeptide(L)' 'MGNGDGQFFFPLGIATDNSGNVYVTDTNNNRIQKFNSSGGF' A
#
# COMPACT_ATOMS: atom_id res chain seq x y z
N MET A 1 -8.40 -13.77 0.82
CA MET A 1 -7.22 -13.37 0.04
C MET A 1 -7.40 -11.89 -0.28
N GLY A 2 -6.57 -11.03 0.30
CA GLY A 2 -6.75 -9.57 0.22
C GLY A 2 -6.30 -9.04 -1.14
N ASN A 3 -7.16 -9.16 -2.15
CA ASN A 3 -6.82 -8.84 -3.55
C ASN A 3 -7.39 -7.49 -4.03
N GLY A 4 -8.27 -6.86 -3.25
CA GLY A 4 -8.83 -5.55 -3.56
C GLY A 4 -7.94 -4.39 -3.13
N ASP A 5 -8.22 -3.19 -3.63
CA ASP A 5 -7.62 -1.96 -3.09
C ASP A 5 -7.98 -1.83 -1.60
N GLY A 6 -7.04 -1.37 -0.78
CA GLY A 6 -7.23 -1.37 0.68
C GLY A 6 -6.82 -2.66 1.38
N GLN A 7 -6.67 -3.76 0.64
CA GLN A 7 -6.44 -5.08 1.21
C GLN A 7 -5.01 -5.54 0.94
N PHE A 8 -4.49 -6.38 1.83
CA PHE A 8 -3.14 -6.92 1.72
C PHE A 8 -3.16 -8.44 1.85
N PHE A 9 -2.20 -9.08 1.19
CA PHE A 9 -1.99 -10.51 1.35
C PHE A 9 -0.67 -10.82 2.05
N PHE A 10 0.42 -10.07 1.78
CA PHE A 10 1.67 -10.20 2.53
C PHE A 10 2.51 -8.91 2.47
N PRO A 11 2.16 -7.88 3.28
CA PRO A 11 2.86 -6.61 3.25
C PRO A 11 4.21 -6.71 3.98
N LEU A 12 5.31 -6.27 3.35
CA LEU A 12 6.65 -6.36 3.94
C LEU A 12 7.36 -5.02 4.14
N GLY A 13 6.99 -4.00 3.40
CA GLY A 13 7.66 -2.70 3.43
C GLY A 13 6.67 -1.55 3.41
N ILE A 14 7.04 -0.48 4.10
CA ILE A 14 6.31 0.80 4.12
C ILE A 14 7.30 1.95 3.93
N ALA A 15 6.90 2.94 3.13
CA ALA A 15 7.63 4.19 2.94
C ALA A 15 6.65 5.36 2.78
N THR A 16 7.14 6.57 3.03
CA THR A 16 6.38 7.82 2.89
C THR A 16 7.12 8.81 2.00
N ASP A 17 6.40 9.62 1.23
CA ASP A 17 6.97 10.78 0.52
C ASP A 17 6.69 12.11 1.25
N ASN A 18 7.32 13.19 0.81
CA ASN A 18 7.12 14.53 1.39
C ASN A 18 5.71 15.11 1.15
N SER A 19 4.90 14.48 0.30
CA SER A 19 3.50 14.87 0.08
C SER A 19 2.54 14.13 1.03
N GLY A 20 3.07 13.29 1.92
CA GLY A 20 2.27 12.50 2.87
C GLY A 20 1.62 11.26 2.24
N ASN A 21 2.07 10.83 1.06
CA ASN A 21 1.62 9.56 0.51
C ASN A 21 2.32 8.40 1.20
N VAL A 22 1.59 7.30 1.42
CA VAL A 22 2.10 6.05 1.98
C VAL A 22 2.19 5.01 0.87
N TYR A 23 3.31 4.29 0.82
CA TYR A 23 3.55 3.23 -0.15
C TYR A 23 3.77 1.93 0.61
N VAL A 24 3.01 0.89 0.29
CA VAL A 24 3.10 -0.42 0.93
C VAL A 24 3.39 -1.48 -0.13
N THR A 25 4.45 -2.26 0.07
CA THR A 25 4.76 -3.41 -0.79
C THR A 25 3.90 -4.59 -0.37
N ASP A 26 2.99 -5.03 -1.25
CA ASP A 26 2.09 -6.16 -1.01
C ASP A 26 2.62 -7.40 -1.76
N THR A 27 3.60 -8.04 -1.13
CA THR A 27 4.55 -8.95 -1.78
C THR A 27 3.88 -10.14 -2.45
N ASN A 28 2.95 -10.81 -1.78
CA ASN A 28 2.27 -11.96 -2.37
C ASN A 28 1.25 -11.57 -3.45
N ASN A 29 0.84 -10.30 -3.51
CA ASN A 29 0.04 -9.77 -4.61
C ASN A 29 0.90 -9.16 -5.72
N ASN A 30 2.24 -9.19 -5.59
CA ASN A 30 3.19 -8.63 -6.54
C ASN A 30 2.88 -7.17 -6.94
N ARG A 31 2.44 -6.35 -5.98
CA ARG A 31 2.07 -4.95 -6.21
C ARG A 31 2.61 -4.02 -5.14
N ILE A 32 2.65 -2.73 -5.49
CA ILE A 32 2.81 -1.64 -4.53
C ILE A 32 1.50 -0.88 -4.48
N GLN A 33 1.02 -0.63 -3.27
CA GLN A 33 -0.19 0.11 -3.02
C GLN A 33 0.15 1.50 -2.49
N LYS A 34 -0.44 2.54 -3.10
CA LYS A 34 -0.24 3.95 -2.72
C LYS A 34 -1.51 4.45 -2.02
N PHE A 35 -1.32 5.18 -0.93
CA PHE A 35 -2.37 5.86 -0.21
C PHE A 35 -2.04 7.35 -0.13
N ASN A 36 -3.03 8.21 -0.30
CA ASN A 36 -2.89 9.61 0.07
C ASN A 36 -2.99 9.80 1.60
N SER A 37 -2.69 11.00 2.07
CA SER A 37 -2.73 11.36 3.49
C SER A 37 -4.11 11.22 4.15
N SER A 38 -5.17 11.13 3.36
CA SER A 38 -6.55 10.92 3.81
C SER A 38 -6.97 9.44 3.77
N GLY A 39 -6.05 8.53 3.44
CA GLY A 39 -6.31 7.08 3.34
C GLY A 39 -6.98 6.63 2.04
N GLY A 40 -7.09 7.49 1.04
CA GLY A 40 -7.60 7.14 -0.29
C GLY A 40 -6.57 6.41 -1.15
N PHE A 41 -7.04 5.46 -1.96
CA PHE A 41 -6.26 4.58 -2.86
C PHE A 41 -6.20 5.09 -4.30
#